data_AF-A0A091RFT8-F1
#
_entry.id   AF-A0A091RFT8-F1
#
_cell.length_a   1.000
_cell.length_b   1.000
_cell.length_c   1.000
_cell.angle_alpha   90.00
_cell.angle_beta   90.00
_cell.angle_gamma   90.00
#
_symmetry.space_group_name_H-M   'P 1'
#
loop_
_entity.id
_entity.type
_entity.pdbx_description
1 polymer ?
#
loop_
_entity_poly.entity_id
_entity_poly.type
_entity_poly.pdbx_seq_one_letter_code
_entity_poly.pdbx_strand_id
1 'polypeptide(L)'
;VNMFVEGFHDAILLYALALQEVLKFGFSKKDGEKIVQQTRNRTYEGIAGQVSIDANGDRYGDFSVIGMTDPEAGTQEVIGDYYGKQGRFEIRSNVKYPWNHGRLRLDESRISEHTNNTPCKSSGGLGESAVTGIVVGALLGAGLLMAFYFFRKKYRITIERRTRQEDCNMGKHRQLREDSIRSHFSAA
;
A
#
# COMPACT_ATOMS: atom_id res chain seq x y z
N VAL A 1 -25.98 0.89 1.69
CA VAL A 1 -25.17 0.30 2.78
C VAL A 1 -23.76 0.08 2.24
N ASN A 2 -22.72 0.12 3.07
CA ASN A 2 -21.33 0.10 2.63
C ASN A 2 -20.75 -1.32 2.76
N MET A 3 -20.12 -1.83 1.70
CA MET A 3 -19.47 -3.14 1.65
C MET A 3 -18.53 -3.40 2.85
N PHE A 4 -17.84 -2.37 3.35
CA PHE A 4 -16.96 -2.53 4.52
C PHE A 4 -17.73 -2.82 5.81
N VAL A 5 -18.87 -2.15 6.01
CA VAL A 5 -19.68 -2.32 7.24
C VAL A 5 -20.29 -3.71 7.27
N GLU A 6 -20.83 -4.16 6.14
CA GLU A 6 -21.34 -5.52 5.96
C GLU A 6 -20.23 -6.55 6.14
N GLY A 7 -19.07 -6.32 5.52
CA GLY A 7 -17.92 -7.22 5.62
C GLY A 7 -17.44 -7.43 7.05
N PHE A 8 -17.33 -6.37 7.85
CA PHE A 8 -16.93 -6.49 9.25
C PHE A 8 -17.99 -7.17 10.12
N HIS A 9 -19.27 -6.89 9.89
CA HIS A 9 -20.36 -7.60 10.56
C HIS A 9 -20.26 -9.12 10.29
N ASP A 10 -20.13 -9.49 9.02
CA ASP A 10 -20.11 -10.88 8.60
C ASP A 10 -18.81 -11.59 9.01
N ALA A 11 -17.70 -10.86 9.18
CA ALA A 11 -16.45 -11.42 9.69
C ALA A 11 -16.55 -11.87 11.16
N ILE A 12 -17.27 -11.12 12.00
CA ILE A 12 -17.52 -11.52 13.40
C ILE A 12 -18.41 -12.77 13.45
N LEU A 13 -19.42 -12.84 12.59
CA LEU A 13 -20.28 -14.02 12.48
C LEU A 13 -19.48 -15.26 12.06
N LEU A 14 -18.63 -15.12 11.03
CA LEU A 14 -17.74 -16.18 10.57
C LEU A 14 -16.78 -16.66 11.67
N TYR A 15 -16.17 -15.72 12.41
CA TYR A 15 -15.32 -16.03 13.54
C TYR A 15 -16.06 -16.82 14.62
N ALA A 16 -17.29 -16.40 14.98
CA ALA A 16 -18.08 -17.09 15.99
C ALA A 16 -18.43 -18.53 15.57
N LEU A 17 -18.82 -18.73 14.31
CA LEU A 17 -19.09 -20.05 13.74
C LEU A 17 -17.86 -20.96 13.79
N ALA A 18 -16.71 -20.45 13.32
CA ALA A 18 -15.45 -21.19 13.32
C ALA A 18 -15.00 -21.51 14.76
N LEU A 19 -15.06 -20.55 15.68
CA LEU A 19 -14.70 -20.75 17.07
C LEU A 19 -15.58 -21.81 17.74
N GLN A 20 -16.89 -21.79 17.49
CA GLN A 20 -17.81 -22.79 18.02
C GLN A 20 -17.41 -24.21 17.61
N GLU A 21 -16.97 -24.42 16.37
CA GLU A 21 -16.52 -25.72 15.89
C GLU A 21 -15.18 -26.13 16.50
N VAL A 22 -14.22 -25.21 16.54
CA VAL A 22 -12.91 -25.44 17.17
C VAL A 22 -13.07 -25.87 18.64
N LEU A 23 -13.97 -25.21 19.39
CA LEU A 23 -14.29 -25.58 20.77
C LEU A 23 -14.92 -26.97 20.88
N LYS A 24 -15.80 -27.37 19.93
CA LYS A 24 -16.39 -28.72 19.89
C LYS A 24 -15.34 -29.81 19.67
N PHE A 25 -14.24 -29.50 18.97
CA PHE A 25 -13.12 -30.41 18.77
C PHE A 25 -12.11 -30.42 19.94
N GLY A 26 -12.40 -29.72 21.03
CA GLY A 26 -11.56 -29.71 22.23
C GLY A 26 -10.37 -28.74 22.17
N PHE A 27 -10.29 -27.91 21.13
CA PHE A 27 -9.32 -26.83 21.04
C PHE A 27 -9.83 -25.59 21.79
N SER A 28 -8.98 -24.58 21.91
CA SER A 28 -9.27 -23.33 22.59
C SER A 28 -9.34 -22.15 21.62
N LYS A 29 -9.83 -21.01 22.11
CA LYS A 29 -9.79 -19.73 21.36
C LYS A 29 -8.36 -19.24 21.04
N LYS A 30 -7.33 -19.85 21.63
CA LYS A 30 -5.92 -19.52 21.37
C LYS A 30 -5.37 -20.25 20.14
N ASP A 31 -6.05 -21.29 19.67
CA ASP A 31 -5.65 -22.11 18.53
C ASP A 31 -6.03 -21.41 17.20
N GLY A 32 -5.41 -20.26 16.95
CA GLY A 32 -5.76 -19.37 15.83
C GLY A 32 -5.67 -20.05 14.46
N GLU A 33 -4.69 -20.93 14.25
CA GLU A 33 -4.56 -21.72 13.01
C GLU A 33 -5.79 -22.61 12.77
N LYS A 34 -6.29 -23.26 13.83
CA LYS A 34 -7.50 -24.10 13.74
C LYS A 34 -8.73 -23.25 13.45
N ILE A 35 -8.83 -22.06 14.04
CA ILE A 35 -9.94 -21.13 13.75
C ILE A 35 -9.91 -20.70 12.28
N VAL A 36 -8.77 -20.23 11.78
CA VAL A 36 -8.63 -19.83 10.37
C VAL A 36 -8.86 -21.00 9.41
N GLN A 37 -8.48 -22.22 9.80
CA GLN A 37 -8.79 -23.40 9.00
C GLN A 37 -10.31 -23.64 8.89
N GLN A 38 -11.08 -23.41 9.96
CA GLN A 38 -12.54 -23.57 9.97
C GLN A 38 -13.31 -22.41 9.30
N THR A 39 -12.64 -21.28 9.00
CA THR A 39 -13.25 -20.19 8.24
C THR A 39 -13.19 -20.40 6.72
N ARG A 40 -12.25 -21.24 6.24
CA ARG A 40 -12.02 -21.49 4.80
C ARG A 40 -13.04 -22.48 4.23
N ASN A 41 -13.25 -22.40 2.92
CA ASN A 41 -14.14 -23.28 2.16
C ASN A 41 -15.54 -23.43 2.77
N ARG A 42 -16.14 -22.30 3.14
CA ARG A 42 -17.38 -22.23 3.92
C ARG A 42 -18.37 -21.28 3.29
N THR A 43 -19.65 -21.63 3.38
CA THR A 43 -20.76 -20.73 3.03
C THR A 43 -21.65 -20.53 4.26
N TYR A 44 -22.06 -19.29 4.51
CA TYR A 44 -22.95 -18.90 5.61
C TYR A 44 -23.81 -17.70 5.21
N GLU A 45 -24.84 -17.40 5.98
CA GLU A 45 -25.73 -16.26 5.73
C GLU A 45 -25.21 -15.02 6.47
N GLY A 46 -24.92 -13.96 5.72
CA GLY A 46 -24.53 -12.65 6.24
C GLY A 46 -25.72 -11.68 6.30
N ILE A 47 -25.45 -10.42 6.69
CA ILE A 47 -26.51 -9.40 6.83
C ILE A 47 -27.10 -8.96 5.48
N ALA A 48 -26.30 -9.00 4.42
CA ALA A 48 -26.67 -8.59 3.07
C ALA A 48 -26.82 -9.78 2.11
N GLY A 49 -27.00 -10.99 2.66
CA GLY A 49 -27.14 -12.22 1.90
C GLY A 49 -26.00 -13.20 2.12
N GLN A 50 -25.95 -14.23 1.27
CA GLN A 50 -25.00 -15.32 1.41
C GLN A 50 -23.53 -14.86 1.24
N VAL A 51 -22.66 -15.39 2.08
CA VAL A 51 -21.22 -15.20 2.03
C VAL A 51 -20.55 -16.55 1.81
N SER A 52 -19.68 -16.63 0.81
CA SER A 52 -18.88 -17.83 0.52
C SER A 52 -17.39 -17.50 0.55
N ILE A 53 -16.65 -18.24 1.35
CA ILE A 53 -15.19 -18.16 1.48
C ILE A 53 -14.58 -19.36 0.77
N ASP A 54 -13.59 -19.13 -0.07
CA ASP A 54 -12.88 -20.16 -0.81
C ASP A 54 -11.87 -20.93 0.06
N ALA A 55 -11.16 -21.88 -0.54
CA ALA A 55 -10.16 -22.67 0.15
C ALA A 55 -8.91 -21.87 0.56
N ASN A 56 -8.63 -20.73 -0.09
CA ASN A 56 -7.52 -19.85 0.25
C ASN A 56 -7.86 -18.94 1.46
N GLY A 57 -9.16 -18.69 1.68
CA GLY A 57 -9.68 -17.79 2.71
C GLY A 57 -10.21 -16.48 2.14
N ASP A 58 -10.36 -16.37 0.83
CA ASP A 58 -10.88 -15.20 0.15
C ASP A 58 -12.38 -15.34 -0.10
N ARG A 59 -13.11 -14.22 -0.04
CA ARG A 59 -14.55 -14.20 -0.32
C ARG A 59 -14.79 -14.26 -1.82
N TYR A 60 -15.69 -15.14 -2.26
CA TYR A 60 -16.26 -15.07 -3.60
C TYR A 60 -17.08 -13.79 -3.76
N GLY A 61 -16.75 -13.00 -4.77
CA GLY A 61 -17.46 -11.75 -5.08
C GLY A 61 -18.71 -12.03 -5.90
N ASP A 62 -19.88 -11.75 -5.33
CA ASP A 62 -21.15 -11.71 -6.05
C ASP A 62 -21.43 -10.26 -6.46
N PHE A 63 -21.85 -10.05 -7.70
CA PHE A 63 -22.05 -8.72 -8.26
C PHE A 63 -23.37 -8.63 -9.01
N SER A 64 -23.99 -7.46 -8.98
CA SER A 64 -25.18 -7.15 -9.78
C SER A 64 -24.84 -6.08 -10.80
N VAL A 65 -25.35 -6.23 -12.01
CA VAL A 65 -25.34 -5.19 -13.04
C VAL A 65 -26.66 -4.45 -12.98
N ILE A 66 -26.57 -3.13 -12.82
CA ILE A 66 -27.73 -2.24 -12.84
C ILE A 66 -27.81 -1.59 -14.23
N GLY A 67 -28.99 -1.65 -14.83
CA GLY A 67 -29.28 -1.04 -16.12
C GLY A 67 -30.50 -0.13 -16.04
N MET A 68 -30.56 0.87 -16.91
CA MET A 68 -31.75 1.69 -17.08
C MET A 68 -32.79 0.93 -17.91
N THR A 69 -33.95 0.65 -17.32
CA THR A 69 -35.01 -0.16 -17.94
C THR A 69 -36.14 0.68 -18.53
N ASP A 70 -36.36 1.87 -17.97
CA ASP A 70 -37.23 2.90 -18.51
C ASP A 70 -36.43 4.20 -18.76
N PRO A 71 -36.08 4.52 -20.01
CA PRO A 71 -35.34 5.74 -20.34
C PRO A 71 -36.12 7.03 -20.12
N GLU A 72 -37.45 7.00 -20.19
CA GLU A 72 -38.29 8.20 -20.02
C GLU A 72 -38.41 8.55 -18.54
N ALA A 73 -38.62 7.55 -17.68
CA ALA A 73 -38.66 7.72 -16.23
C ALA A 73 -37.27 7.75 -15.57
N GLY A 74 -36.24 7.24 -16.24
CA GLY A 74 -34.89 7.07 -15.69
C GLY A 74 -34.77 5.90 -14.69
N THR A 75 -35.70 4.95 -14.73
CA THR A 75 -35.75 3.81 -13.80
C THR A 75 -34.53 2.91 -13.96
N GLN A 76 -33.86 2.62 -12.84
CA GLN A 76 -32.71 1.72 -12.77
C GLN A 76 -33.07 0.45 -12.00
N GLU A 77 -32.80 -0.70 -12.61
CA GLU A 77 -33.07 -2.01 -12.02
C GLU A 77 -31.86 -2.94 -12.21
N VAL A 78 -31.76 -3.94 -11.34
CA VAL A 78 -30.77 -5.01 -11.52
C VAL A 78 -31.18 -5.86 -12.73
N ILE A 79 -30.33 -5.85 -13.77
CA ILE A 79 -30.57 -6.59 -15.02
C ILE A 79 -29.89 -7.95 -15.05
N GLY A 80 -28.90 -8.18 -14.19
CA GLY A 80 -28.21 -9.46 -14.12
C GLY A 80 -27.32 -9.57 -12.91
N ASP A 81 -27.03 -10.80 -12.53
CA ASP A 81 -26.24 -11.15 -11.36
C ASP A 81 -25.09 -12.06 -11.79
N TYR A 82 -23.90 -11.81 -11.26
CA TYR A 82 -22.75 -12.69 -11.34
C TYR A 82 -22.57 -13.36 -9.98
N TYR A 83 -22.58 -14.69 -9.99
CA TYR A 83 -22.35 -15.50 -8.79
C TYR A 83 -20.90 -16.00 -8.79
N GLY A 84 -20.09 -15.45 -7.90
CA GLY A 84 -18.63 -15.66 -7.89
C GLY A 84 -18.24 -17.11 -7.61
N LYS A 85 -19.00 -17.80 -6.74
CA LYS A 85 -18.73 -19.20 -6.41
C LYS A 85 -19.00 -20.14 -7.59
N GLN A 86 -20.02 -19.86 -8.39
CA GLN A 86 -20.40 -20.64 -9.57
C GLN A 86 -19.66 -20.18 -10.83
N GLY A 87 -19.06 -18.99 -10.83
CA GLY A 87 -18.44 -18.38 -12.00
C GLY A 87 -19.44 -18.11 -13.12
N ARG A 88 -20.71 -17.88 -12.78
CA ARG A 88 -21.81 -17.77 -13.75
C ARG A 88 -22.47 -16.40 -13.69
N PHE A 89 -22.65 -15.80 -14.87
CA PHE A 89 -23.47 -14.62 -15.06
C PHE A 89 -24.86 -15.01 -15.54
N GLU A 90 -25.89 -14.46 -14.90
CA GLU A 90 -27.29 -14.74 -15.19
C GLU A 90 -28.04 -13.44 -15.41
N ILE A 91 -28.71 -13.34 -16.56
CA ILE A 91 -29.57 -12.22 -16.88
C ILE A 91 -30.92 -12.45 -16.19
N ARG A 92 -31.43 -11.44 -15.48
CA ARG A 92 -32.73 -11.51 -14.83
C ARG A 92 -33.85 -11.56 -15.87
N SER A 93 -34.68 -12.60 -15.80
CA SER A 93 -35.75 -12.86 -16.76
C SER A 93 -36.95 -11.90 -16.61
N ASN A 94 -37.05 -11.21 -15.47
CA ASN A 94 -38.18 -10.34 -15.15
C ASN A 94 -37.97 -8.87 -15.55
N VAL A 95 -36.89 -8.55 -16.26
CA VAL A 95 -36.55 -7.17 -16.60
C VAL A 95 -36.87 -6.88 -18.07
N LYS A 96 -37.66 -5.83 -18.31
CA LYS A 96 -37.95 -5.34 -19.66
C LYS A 96 -36.78 -4.50 -20.14
N TYR A 97 -36.11 -4.97 -21.18
CA TYR A 97 -35.00 -4.26 -21.80
C TYR A 97 -35.51 -3.25 -22.81
N PRO A 98 -35.11 -1.96 -22.72
CA PRO A 98 -35.42 -0.97 -23.76
C PRO A 98 -34.66 -1.25 -25.07
N TRP A 99 -33.53 -1.96 -25.00
CA TRP A 99 -32.87 -2.55 -26.15
C TRP A 99 -33.61 -3.84 -26.56
N ASN A 100 -34.41 -3.75 -27.62
CA ASN A 100 -35.11 -4.88 -28.23
C ASN A 100 -34.23 -6.13 -28.34
N HIS A 101 -34.81 -7.29 -28.02
CA HIS A 101 -34.21 -8.62 -28.11
C HIS A 101 -33.25 -8.79 -29.29
N GLY A 102 -31.95 -8.58 -29.08
CA GLY A 102 -30.94 -8.86 -30.09
C GLY A 102 -29.87 -7.80 -30.22
N ARG A 103 -28.72 -8.10 -29.60
CA ARG A 103 -27.43 -7.43 -29.69
C ARG A 103 -27.34 -6.11 -28.92
N LEU A 104 -26.81 -6.23 -27.70
CA LEU A 104 -25.67 -5.37 -27.34
C LEU A 104 -24.76 -5.34 -28.58
N ARG A 105 -24.77 -4.22 -29.31
CA ARG A 105 -23.73 -3.95 -30.29
C ARG A 105 -22.46 -3.75 -29.47
N LEU A 106 -21.80 -4.86 -29.12
CA LEU A 106 -20.37 -4.80 -28.88
C LEU A 106 -19.79 -4.23 -30.16
N ASP A 107 -19.27 -3.03 -30.03
CA ASP A 107 -18.57 -2.36 -31.11
C ASP A 107 -17.28 -3.15 -31.36
N GLU A 108 -17.39 -4.24 -32.14
CA GLU A 108 -16.26 -5.09 -32.55
C GLU A 108 -15.15 -4.27 -33.23
N SER A 109 -15.49 -3.08 -33.77
CA SER A 109 -14.50 -2.16 -34.31
C SER A 109 -13.51 -1.66 -33.25
N ARG A 110 -13.91 -1.57 -31.97
CA ARG A 110 -13.01 -1.26 -30.83
C ARG A 110 -12.20 -2.47 -30.37
N ILE A 111 -12.68 -3.69 -30.60
CA ILE A 111 -11.90 -4.91 -30.34
C ILE A 111 -10.76 -5.03 -31.36
N SER A 112 -11.00 -4.62 -32.62
CA SER A 112 -9.97 -4.58 -33.67
C SER A 112 -8.88 -3.52 -33.42
N GLU A 113 -9.21 -2.39 -32.78
CA GLU A 113 -8.16 -1.43 -32.34
C GLU A 113 -7.25 -2.02 -31.26
N HIS A 114 -7.76 -2.95 -30.42
CA HIS A 114 -6.97 -3.61 -29.37
C HIS A 114 -6.30 -4.92 -29.81
N THR A 115 -6.64 -5.45 -30.99
CA THR A 115 -6.02 -6.65 -31.58
C THR A 115 -5.08 -6.33 -32.75
N ASN A 116 -4.82 -5.04 -33.02
CA ASN A 116 -3.63 -4.67 -33.74
C ASN A 116 -2.42 -5.00 -32.87
N ASN A 117 -1.78 -6.12 -33.20
CA ASN A 117 -0.50 -6.62 -32.70
C ASN A 117 0.68 -5.69 -33.00
N THR A 118 0.51 -4.37 -32.90
CA THR A 118 1.59 -3.57 -32.33
C THR A 118 1.69 -4.04 -30.89
N PRO A 119 2.84 -4.59 -30.44
CA PRO A 119 3.07 -4.73 -29.02
C PRO A 119 2.70 -3.37 -28.45
N CYS A 120 1.72 -3.32 -27.53
CA CYS A 120 1.63 -2.18 -26.63
C CYS A 120 3.08 -2.00 -26.20
N LYS A 121 3.75 -0.97 -26.72
CA LYS A 121 5.07 -0.59 -26.26
C LYS A 121 4.81 -0.52 -24.78
N SER A 122 5.38 -1.48 -24.05
CA SER A 122 5.34 -1.45 -22.62
C SER A 122 5.93 -0.09 -22.32
N SER A 123 5.07 0.88 -22.02
CA SER A 123 5.46 2.18 -21.53
C SER A 123 5.88 1.96 -20.07
N GLY A 124 6.82 1.03 -19.88
CA GLY A 124 7.81 1.05 -18.82
C GLY A 124 8.86 2.11 -19.07
N GLY A 125 8.61 3.07 -19.96
CA GLY A 125 9.19 4.39 -19.84
C GLY A 125 8.52 5.05 -18.64
N LEU A 126 9.30 5.26 -17.57
CA LEU A 126 8.98 6.23 -16.52
C LEU A 126 8.28 7.41 -17.17
N GLY A 127 7.00 7.64 -16.84
CA GLY A 127 6.22 8.72 -17.44
C GLY A 127 7.02 10.03 -17.38
N GLU A 128 6.83 10.93 -18.34
CA GLU A 128 7.58 12.19 -18.42
C GLU A 128 7.66 12.93 -17.06
N SER A 129 6.65 12.76 -16.20
CA SER A 129 6.62 13.24 -14.81
C SER A 129 7.67 12.60 -13.88
N ALA A 130 7.95 11.30 -14.01
CA ALA A 130 8.93 10.59 -13.20
C ALA A 130 10.38 10.93 -13.60
N VAL A 131 10.65 11.11 -14.91
CA VAL A 131 11.97 11.57 -15.39
C VAL A 131 12.27 12.96 -14.85
N THR A 132 11.30 13.87 -14.91
CA THR A 132 11.46 15.24 -14.38
C THR A 132 11.69 15.23 -12.87
N GLY A 133 10.95 14.39 -12.13
CA GLY A 133 11.13 14.22 -10.69
C GLY A 133 12.51 13.71 -10.29
N ILE A 134 13.07 12.74 -11.03
CA ILE A 134 14.42 12.21 -10.77
C ILE A 134 15.48 13.27 -11.04
N VAL A 135 15.37 14.03 -12.13
CA VAL A 135 16.35 15.07 -12.48
C VAL A 135 16.36 16.17 -11.42
N VAL A 136 15.20 16.67 -11.00
CA VAL A 136 15.09 17.71 -9.97
C VAL A 136 15.57 17.16 -8.61
N GLY A 137 15.16 15.93 -8.26
CA GLY A 137 15.60 15.26 -7.03
C GLY A 137 17.12 15.04 -6.97
N ALA A 138 17.74 14.65 -8.08
CA ALA A 138 19.19 14.46 -8.18
C ALA A 138 19.95 15.78 -8.05
N LEU A 139 19.47 16.87 -8.68
CA LEU A 139 20.08 18.19 -8.56
C LEU A 139 19.99 18.74 -7.14
N LEU A 140 18.81 18.63 -6.50
CA LEU A 140 18.63 19.04 -5.10
C LEU A 140 19.46 18.17 -4.15
N GLY A 141 19.47 16.85 -4.36
CA GLY A 141 20.27 15.91 -3.57
C GLY A 141 21.77 16.18 -3.67
N ALA A 142 22.29 16.40 -4.89
CA ALA A 142 23.69 16.76 -5.10
C ALA A 142 24.05 18.11 -4.45
N GLY A 143 23.16 19.10 -4.53
CA GLY A 143 23.31 20.39 -3.84
C GLY A 143 23.40 20.24 -2.32
N LEU A 144 22.52 19.44 -1.72
CA LEU A 144 22.53 19.16 -0.28
C LEU A 144 23.79 18.40 0.15
N LEU A 145 24.23 17.41 -0.62
CA LEU A 145 25.46 16.66 -0.35
C LEU A 145 26.71 17.55 -0.45
N MET A 146 26.77 18.42 -1.45
CA MET A 146 27.86 19.39 -1.60
C MET A 146 27.86 20.38 -0.43
N ALA A 147 26.72 20.95 -0.07
CA ALA A 147 26.60 21.83 1.09
C ALA A 147 27.06 21.12 2.36
N PHE A 148 26.58 19.89 2.61
CA PHE A 148 26.96 19.09 3.76
C PHE A 148 28.46 18.77 3.78
N TYR A 149 29.06 18.47 2.63
CA TYR A 149 30.50 18.26 2.49
C TYR A 149 31.27 19.53 2.85
N PHE A 150 30.87 20.70 2.33
CA PHE A 150 31.51 21.98 2.68
C PHE A 150 31.34 22.34 4.15
N PHE A 151 30.16 22.10 4.73
CA PHE A 151 29.95 22.25 6.17
C PHE A 151 30.90 21.34 6.94
N ARG A 152 30.93 20.03 6.67
CA ARG A 152 31.85 19.10 7.35
C ARG A 152 33.32 19.48 7.17
N LYS A 153 33.72 19.89 5.97
CA LYS A 153 35.10 20.33 5.70
C LYS A 153 35.44 21.59 6.49
N LYS A 154 34.54 22.58 6.51
CA LYS A 154 34.71 23.82 7.28
C LYS A 154 34.75 23.53 8.78
N TYR A 155 33.82 22.73 9.30
CA TYR A 155 33.81 22.29 10.70
C TYR A 155 35.09 21.56 11.08
N ARG A 156 35.58 20.64 10.24
CA ARG A 156 36.84 19.93 10.47
C ARG A 156 38.03 20.88 10.52
N ILE A 157 38.15 21.80 9.55
CA ILE A 157 39.22 22.80 9.53
C ILE A 157 39.15 23.73 10.76
N THR A 158 37.94 24.13 11.17
CA THR A 158 37.74 24.96 12.36
C THR A 158 38.12 24.23 13.65
N ILE A 159 37.78 22.94 13.78
CA ILE A 159 38.18 22.09 14.91
C ILE A 159 39.71 21.98 14.95
N GLU A 160 40.36 21.57 13.86
CA GLU A 160 41.82 21.39 13.79
C GLU A 160 42.60 22.67 14.14
N ARG A 161 42.07 23.85 13.78
CA ARG A 161 42.65 25.15 14.18
C ARG A 161 42.53 25.41 15.68
N ARG A 162 41.39 25.08 16.30
CA ARG A 162 41.20 25.23 17.76
C ARG A 162 42.12 24.29 18.52
N THR A 163 42.25 23.03 18.08
CA THR A 163 43.14 22.05 18.72
C THR A 163 44.61 22.51 18.66
N ARG A 164 45.08 22.99 17.50
CA ARG A 164 46.46 23.54 17.38
C ARG A 164 46.69 24.77 18.25
N GLN A 165 45.67 25.63 18.40
CA GLN A 165 45.78 26.81 19.26
C GLN A 165 45.80 26.43 20.74
N GLU A 166 45.00 25.45 21.14
CA GLU A 166 45.01 24.87 22.49
C GLU A 166 46.37 24.21 22.79
N ASP A 167 46.93 23.42 21.88
CA ASP A 167 48.26 22.80 22.03
C ASP A 167 49.38 23.85 22.17
N CYS A 168 49.33 24.92 21.37
CA CYS A 168 50.30 26.03 21.45
C CYS A 168 50.19 26.78 22.79
N ASN A 169 48.97 27.03 23.26
CA ASN A 169 48.74 27.68 24.55
C ASN A 169 49.21 26.79 25.71
N MET A 170 48.93 25.49 25.68
CA MET A 170 49.40 24.52 26.67
C MET A 170 50.94 24.44 26.70
N GLY A 171 51.59 24.45 25.52
CA GLY A 171 53.04 24.49 25.39
C GLY A 171 53.66 25.74 26.03
N LYS A 172 53.11 26.92 25.74
CA LYS A 172 53.56 28.18 26.36
C LYS A 172 53.38 28.17 27.88
N HIS A 173 52.25 27.66 28.36
CA HIS A 173 51.97 27.60 29.80
C HIS A 173 52.94 26.69 30.55
N ARG A 174 53.37 25.60 29.92
CA ARG A 174 54.40 24.70 30.44
C ARG A 174 55.78 25.38 30.47
N GLN A 175 56.15 26.09 29.40
CA GLN A 175 57.43 26.79 29.32
C GLN A 175 57.55 27.89 30.37
N LEU A 176 56.50 28.71 30.56
CA LEU A 176 56.45 29.73 31.62
C LEU A 176 56.58 29.12 33.03
N ARG A 177 56.02 27.93 33.24
CA ARG A 177 56.15 27.21 34.52
C ARG A 177 57.59 26.73 34.74
N GLU A 178 58.24 26.19 33.71
CA GLU A 178 59.64 25.74 33.79
C GLU A 178 60.61 26.93 34.00
N ASP A 179 60.37 28.07 33.33
CA ASP A 179 61.15 29.29 33.52
C ASP A 179 60.97 29.90 34.92
N SER A 180 59.75 29.88 35.47
CA SER A 180 59.48 30.31 36.85
C SER A 180 60.23 29.45 37.87
N ILE A 181 60.20 28.12 37.71
CA ILE A 181 60.97 27.20 38.57
C ILE A 181 62.47 27.49 38.47
N ARG A 182 63.00 27.66 37.26
CA ARG A 182 64.42 27.97 37.06
C ARG A 182 64.83 29.30 37.71
N SER A 183 63.99 30.33 37.59
CA SER A 183 64.24 31.63 38.22
C SER A 183 64.28 31.57 39.75
N HIS A 184 63.46 30.71 40.37
CA HIS A 184 63.50 30.47 41.81
C HIS A 184 64.78 29.75 42.28
N PHE A 185 65.36 28.87 41.45
CA PHE A 185 66.62 28.20 41.77
C PHE A 185 67.87 29.07 41.51
N SER A 186 67.81 30.07 40.63
CA SER A 186 68.91 31.02 40.42
C SER A 186 68.95 32.17 41.42
N ALA A 187 67.93 32.32 42.27
CA ALA A 187 67.83 33.35 43.31
C ALA A 187 68.10 32.84 44.75
N ALA A 188 68.49 31.57 44.90
CA ALA A 188 68.93 30.94 46.14
C ALA A 188 70.43 30.63 46.06
#